data_AF-A0A5J4KXU2-F1
#
_entry.id   AF-A0A5J4KXU2-F1
#
_cell.length_a   1.000
_cell.length_b   1.000
_cell.length_c   1.000
_cell.angle_alpha   90.00
_cell.angle_beta   90.00
_cell.angle_gamma   90.00
#
_symmetry.space_group_name_H-M   'P 1'
#
loop_
_entity.id
_entity.type
_entity.pdbx_description
1 polymer ?
#
loop_
_entity_poly.entity_id
_entity_poly.type
_entity_poly.pdbx_seq_one_letter_code
_entity_poly.pdbx_strand_id
1 'polypeptide(L)'
;MQYVIDHPGNVRSLTLQAPGSPFGFGGTRDAQGTPTWPDFAGSGGGTANPDFAQRLANQDRTSDQSSPRTVMNTFYFKPPFRVAPDREEIYLTSMLSTKIHPGNYPGDMVSSPNWPLVAPGTQGVNNALAPKYLHQADFADMSTQIPVLWLHGADDQIVSDTSVFDLGFLGQIGAIPGWPGADIYPAQPMKTQVRTVLEQYRANGGSYQEVVLSDCGHSPHIEKQDEVLTLFTNFIDR
;
A
#
# COMPACT_ATOMS: atom_id res chain seq x y z
N MET A 1 -10.91 4.17 4.95
CA MET A 1 -10.96 5.56 5.44
C MET A 1 -11.93 6.40 4.63
N GLN A 2 -11.81 6.50 3.30
CA GLN A 2 -12.72 7.33 2.47
C GLN A 2 -14.21 7.12 2.73
N TYR A 3 -14.69 5.87 2.78
CA TYR A 3 -16.10 5.60 3.09
C TYR A 3 -16.57 6.21 4.43
N VAL A 4 -15.69 6.23 5.44
CA VAL A 4 -15.97 6.79 6.76
C VAL A 4 -16.04 8.32 6.69
N ILE A 5 -15.16 8.94 5.90
CA ILE A 5 -15.17 10.38 5.60
C ILE A 5 -16.48 10.78 4.90
N ASP A 6 -16.87 10.04 3.86
CA ASP A 6 -18.04 10.38 3.04
C ASP A 6 -19.38 10.11 3.75
N HIS A 7 -19.38 9.22 4.74
CA HIS A 7 -20.58 8.75 5.44
C HIS A 7 -20.41 8.77 6.97
N PRO A 8 -20.20 9.94 7.58
CA PRO A 8 -20.01 10.04 9.02
C PRO A 8 -21.25 9.53 9.76
N GLY A 9 -21.04 8.70 10.78
CA GLY A 9 -22.10 8.08 11.58
C GLY A 9 -22.63 6.73 11.07
N ASN A 10 -22.26 6.30 9.86
CA ASN A 10 -22.68 4.99 9.33
C ASN A 10 -21.76 3.84 9.76
N VAL A 11 -20.61 4.14 10.35
CA VAL A 11 -19.60 3.16 10.75
C VAL A 11 -19.43 3.21 12.26
N ARG A 12 -19.51 2.05 12.93
CA ARG A 12 -19.32 1.95 14.39
C ARG A 12 -17.85 1.94 14.79
N SER A 13 -17.01 1.25 14.01
CA SER A 13 -15.58 1.12 14.24
C SER A 13 -14.86 0.80 12.93
N LEU A 14 -13.56 1.09 12.85
CA LEU A 14 -12.75 0.86 11.66
C LEU A 14 -11.53 0.01 11.99
N THR A 15 -11.38 -1.14 11.32
CA THR A 15 -10.13 -1.92 11.34
C THR A 15 -9.35 -1.67 10.04
N LEU A 16 -8.16 -1.11 10.18
CA LEU A 16 -7.19 -0.90 9.13
C LEU A 16 -6.14 -2.01 9.20
N GLN A 17 -6.10 -2.88 8.20
CA GLN A 17 -5.11 -3.95 8.14
C GLN A 17 -4.11 -3.67 7.02
N ALA A 18 -2.84 -3.49 7.40
CA ALA A 18 -1.74 -3.08 6.52
C ALA A 18 -2.18 -2.02 5.47
N PRO A 19 -2.87 -0.93 5.91
CA PRO A 19 -3.43 0.04 4.99
C PRO A 19 -2.31 0.75 4.24
N GLY A 20 -2.53 1.07 2.95
CA GLY A 20 -1.68 2.02 2.25
C GLY A 20 -1.70 3.40 2.93
N SER A 21 -0.77 4.27 2.55
CA SER A 21 -0.73 5.63 3.08
C SER A 21 -2.03 6.40 2.75
N PRO A 22 -2.53 7.24 3.69
CA PRO A 22 -3.65 8.15 3.43
C PRO A 22 -3.37 9.17 2.32
N PHE A 23 -2.13 9.29 1.86
CA PHE A 23 -1.70 10.23 0.81
C PHE A 23 -1.32 9.51 -0.49
N GLY A 24 -1.74 8.25 -0.66
CA GLY A 24 -1.48 7.46 -1.87
C GLY A 24 -0.17 6.69 -1.84
N PHE A 25 0.17 6.06 -2.96
CA PHE A 25 1.33 5.16 -3.10
C PHE A 25 2.33 5.71 -4.13
N GLY A 26 3.56 5.94 -3.68
CA GLY A 26 4.65 6.58 -4.40
C GLY A 26 4.56 8.11 -4.45
N GLY A 27 5.69 8.77 -4.61
CA GLY A 27 5.75 10.19 -5.01
C GLY A 27 5.37 11.22 -3.94
N THR A 28 5.44 10.86 -2.65
CA THR A 28 5.32 11.81 -1.53
C THR A 28 6.54 11.71 -0.60
N ARG A 29 6.96 12.83 -0.02
CA ARG A 29 8.31 12.96 0.59
C ARG A 29 8.36 13.08 2.11
N ASP A 30 7.23 13.35 2.76
CA ASP A 30 7.19 13.67 4.18
C ASP A 30 5.96 13.05 4.88
N ALA A 31 5.89 13.22 6.20
CA ALA A 31 4.82 12.72 7.04
C ALA A 31 3.44 13.33 6.69
N GLN A 32 3.41 14.48 6.02
CA GLN A 32 2.23 15.21 5.61
C GLN A 32 1.77 14.82 4.19
N GLY A 33 2.47 13.88 3.53
CA GLY A 33 2.12 13.43 2.20
C GLY A 33 2.38 14.45 1.11
N THR A 34 3.29 15.41 1.32
CA THR A 34 3.61 16.42 0.31
C THR A 34 4.13 15.71 -0.95
N PRO A 35 3.53 15.96 -2.14
CA PRO A 35 4.05 15.42 -3.39
C PRO A 35 5.50 15.84 -3.62
N THR A 36 6.34 14.89 -4.02
CA THR A 36 7.75 15.16 -4.33
C THR A 36 7.88 16.11 -5.53
N TRP A 37 7.03 15.90 -6.54
CA TRP A 37 6.93 16.74 -7.72
C TRP A 37 5.50 17.25 -7.93
N PRO A 38 5.31 18.44 -8.52
CA PRO A 38 3.97 18.98 -8.80
C PRO A 38 3.12 18.11 -9.73
N ASP A 39 3.75 17.31 -10.60
CA ASP A 39 3.08 16.38 -11.50
C ASP A 39 2.96 14.97 -10.94
N PHE A 40 3.33 14.77 -9.66
CA PHE A 40 3.26 13.50 -8.95
C PHE A 40 4.12 12.39 -9.59
N ALA A 41 5.21 12.77 -10.27
CA ALA A 41 6.10 11.81 -10.91
C ALA A 41 6.63 10.77 -9.92
N GLY A 42 6.70 9.52 -10.37
CA GLY A 42 7.07 8.35 -9.58
C GLY A 42 5.93 7.77 -8.74
N SER A 43 4.69 8.00 -9.17
CA SER A 43 3.49 7.32 -8.69
C SER A 43 2.60 6.85 -9.85
N GLY A 44 1.62 5.98 -9.57
CA GLY A 44 0.61 5.57 -10.55
C GLY A 44 0.98 4.38 -11.45
N GLY A 45 0.25 4.22 -12.55
CA GLY A 45 0.33 3.06 -13.45
C GLY A 45 1.72 2.81 -14.01
N GLY A 46 2.46 3.89 -14.29
CA GLY A 46 3.81 3.83 -14.86
C GLY A 46 4.91 3.34 -13.91
N THR A 47 4.63 3.12 -12.63
CA THR A 47 5.61 2.64 -11.65
C THR A 47 5.56 1.13 -11.44
N ALA A 48 4.55 0.45 -11.99
CA ALA A 48 4.45 -1.00 -11.89
C ALA A 48 5.56 -1.69 -12.70
N ASN A 49 6.02 -2.84 -12.20
CA ASN A 49 6.98 -3.67 -12.93
C ASN A 49 6.30 -4.25 -14.20
N PRO A 50 6.79 -3.91 -15.41
CA PRO A 50 6.16 -4.37 -16.65
C PRO A 50 6.27 -5.88 -16.85
N ASP A 51 7.33 -6.55 -16.36
CA ASP A 51 7.47 -8.01 -16.45
C ASP A 51 6.40 -8.71 -15.60
N PHE A 52 6.16 -8.20 -14.38
CA PHE A 52 5.12 -8.72 -13.52
C PHE A 52 3.72 -8.57 -14.15
N ALA A 53 3.41 -7.40 -14.71
CA ALA A 53 2.15 -7.17 -15.41
C ALA A 53 1.98 -8.11 -16.62
N GLN A 54 3.05 -8.33 -17.39
CA GLN A 54 3.04 -9.26 -18.53
C GLN A 54 2.84 -10.71 -18.08
N ARG A 55 3.45 -11.14 -16.97
CA ARG A 55 3.29 -12.48 -16.42
C ARG A 55 1.88 -12.72 -15.88
N LEU A 56 1.26 -11.73 -15.25
CA LEU A 56 -0.17 -11.78 -14.91
C LEU A 56 -1.04 -11.96 -16.17
N ALA A 57 -0.79 -11.18 -17.22
CA ALA A 57 -1.53 -11.28 -18.48
C ALA A 57 -1.41 -12.68 -19.11
N ASN A 58 -0.22 -13.28 -19.00
CA ASN A 58 0.08 -14.61 -19.53
C ASN A 58 -0.39 -15.77 -18.63
N GLN A 59 -1.05 -15.49 -17.50
CA GLN A 59 -1.47 -16.50 -16.54
C GLN A 59 -0.30 -17.36 -16.04
N ASP A 60 0.87 -16.73 -15.83
CA ASP A 60 2.09 -17.42 -15.41
C ASP A 60 1.94 -18.02 -14.01
N ARG A 61 2.07 -19.36 -13.93
CA ARG A 61 1.94 -20.15 -12.71
C ARG A 61 3.25 -20.77 -12.24
N THR A 62 4.36 -20.42 -12.89
CA THR A 62 5.72 -20.91 -12.58
C THR A 62 6.21 -20.37 -11.23
N SER A 63 7.41 -20.78 -10.85
CA SER A 63 8.12 -20.31 -9.65
C SER A 63 9.38 -19.52 -9.99
N ASP A 64 9.43 -18.88 -11.16
CA ASP A 64 10.53 -18.00 -11.55
C ASP A 64 10.59 -16.76 -10.63
N GLN A 65 11.74 -16.07 -10.59
CA GLN A 65 12.00 -14.97 -9.64
C GLN A 65 10.92 -13.86 -9.63
N SER A 66 10.33 -13.54 -10.78
CA SER A 66 9.29 -12.52 -10.94
C SER A 66 7.91 -13.09 -11.25
N SER A 67 7.71 -14.41 -11.11
CA SER A 67 6.40 -15.02 -11.33
C SER A 67 5.40 -14.55 -10.27
N PRO A 68 4.09 -14.51 -10.58
CA PRO A 68 3.04 -14.19 -9.62
C PRO A 68 3.12 -15.00 -8.32
N ARG A 69 3.44 -16.29 -8.43
CA ARG A 69 3.64 -17.17 -7.26
C ARG A 69 4.81 -16.71 -6.40
N THR A 70 5.95 -16.38 -7.01
CA THR A 70 7.14 -15.95 -6.27
C THR A 70 6.92 -14.59 -5.63
N VAL A 71 6.33 -13.63 -6.34
CA VAL A 71 6.02 -12.29 -5.81
C VAL A 71 5.08 -12.39 -4.60
N MET A 72 4.02 -13.19 -4.69
CA MET A 72 3.12 -13.44 -3.56
C MET A 72 3.88 -13.96 -2.33
N ASN A 73 4.65 -15.04 -2.49
CA ASN A 73 5.34 -15.67 -1.37
C ASN A 73 6.54 -14.88 -0.83
N THR A 74 7.03 -13.90 -1.59
CA THR A 74 8.18 -13.07 -1.20
C THR A 74 7.77 -11.75 -0.55
N PHE A 75 6.66 -11.16 -1.01
CA PHE A 75 6.30 -9.79 -0.63
C PHE A 75 4.93 -9.68 0.04
N TYR A 76 3.97 -10.54 -0.30
CA TYR A 76 2.62 -10.48 0.31
C TYR A 76 2.62 -11.15 1.68
N PHE A 77 3.57 -12.06 1.90
CA PHE A 77 3.89 -12.70 3.18
C PHE A 77 5.35 -12.41 3.56
N LYS A 78 5.71 -12.66 4.83
CA LYS A 78 7.10 -12.69 5.27
C LYS A 78 7.74 -14.05 4.98
N PRO A 79 8.80 -14.14 4.14
CA PRO A 79 9.54 -15.39 3.98
C PRO A 79 10.13 -15.89 5.31
N PRO A 80 10.20 -17.23 5.53
CA PRO A 80 9.83 -18.31 4.62
C PRO A 80 8.37 -18.78 4.78
N PHE A 81 7.45 -17.95 5.31
CA PHE A 81 6.05 -18.33 5.45
C PHE A 81 5.46 -18.79 4.11
N ARG A 82 4.70 -19.88 4.16
CA ARG A 82 3.95 -20.43 3.05
C ARG A 82 2.62 -20.94 3.57
N VAL A 83 1.55 -20.69 2.84
CA VAL A 83 0.29 -21.39 3.08
C VAL A 83 0.35 -22.82 2.53
N ALA A 84 -0.63 -23.65 2.90
CA ALA A 84 -0.75 -24.99 2.34
C ALA A 84 -0.84 -24.93 0.79
N PRO A 85 -0.28 -25.91 0.05
CA PRO A 85 -0.20 -25.86 -1.41
C PRO A 85 -1.54 -25.63 -2.12
N ASP A 86 -2.62 -26.27 -1.65
CA ASP A 86 -3.98 -26.09 -2.17
C ASP A 86 -4.49 -24.65 -1.95
N ARG A 87 -4.15 -24.05 -0.81
CA ARG A 87 -4.46 -22.64 -0.54
C ARG A 87 -3.64 -21.69 -1.40
N GLU A 88 -2.35 -22.00 -1.60
CA GLU A 88 -1.48 -21.23 -2.49
C GLU A 88 -2.05 -21.19 -3.92
N GLU A 89 -2.56 -22.33 -4.41
CA GLU A 89 -3.21 -22.41 -5.73
C GLU A 89 -4.47 -21.53 -5.84
N ILE A 90 -5.25 -21.42 -4.77
CA ILE A 90 -6.43 -20.55 -4.71
C ILE A 90 -6.00 -19.07 -4.77
N TYR A 91 -5.01 -18.68 -3.96
CA TYR A 91 -4.51 -17.31 -3.95
C TYR A 91 -3.86 -16.92 -5.27
N LEU A 92 -3.09 -17.82 -5.86
CA LEU A 92 -2.50 -17.61 -7.18
C LEU A 92 -3.58 -17.47 -8.26
N THR A 93 -4.64 -18.30 -8.23
CA THR A 93 -5.78 -18.15 -9.14
C THR A 93 -6.46 -16.79 -8.98
N SER A 94 -6.63 -16.32 -7.74
CA SER A 94 -7.17 -14.99 -7.46
C SER A 94 -6.27 -13.89 -8.00
N MET A 95 -4.95 -13.95 -7.77
CA MET A 95 -3.99 -12.97 -8.28
C MET A 95 -4.00 -12.92 -9.82
N LEU A 96 -4.04 -14.08 -10.48
CA LEU A 96 -4.09 -14.19 -11.94
C LEU A 96 -5.43 -13.73 -12.55
N SER A 97 -6.48 -13.52 -11.75
CA SER A 97 -7.73 -12.93 -12.25
C SER A 97 -7.62 -11.44 -12.57
N THR A 98 -6.51 -10.78 -12.16
CA THR A 98 -6.21 -9.38 -12.43
C THR A 98 -6.24 -9.08 -13.93
N LYS A 99 -7.03 -8.07 -14.33
CA LYS A 99 -7.12 -7.65 -15.74
C LYS A 99 -6.04 -6.64 -16.07
N ILE A 100 -5.23 -6.96 -17.07
CA ILE A 100 -4.11 -6.14 -17.52
C ILE A 100 -4.54 -5.31 -18.72
N HIS A 101 -4.80 -4.03 -18.48
CA HIS A 101 -5.07 -3.02 -19.51
C HIS A 101 -5.04 -1.61 -18.88
N PRO A 102 -4.95 -0.53 -19.69
CA PRO A 102 -4.87 0.84 -19.17
C PRO A 102 -6.02 1.27 -18.24
N GLY A 103 -7.20 0.67 -18.39
CA GLY A 103 -8.38 0.94 -17.56
C GLY A 103 -8.42 0.15 -16.24
N ASN A 104 -7.45 -0.72 -15.97
CA ASN A 104 -7.37 -1.52 -14.76
C ASN A 104 -5.91 -1.60 -14.27
N TYR A 105 -5.32 -2.77 -14.06
CA TYR A 105 -3.94 -2.85 -13.59
C TYR A 105 -2.93 -2.79 -14.75
N PRO A 106 -1.83 -2.03 -14.62
CA PRO A 106 -1.56 -1.08 -13.54
C PRO A 106 -2.28 0.26 -13.73
N GLY A 107 -2.55 0.64 -14.98
CA GLY A 107 -3.13 1.92 -15.38
C GLY A 107 -2.37 2.53 -16.54
N ASP A 108 -2.88 3.62 -17.10
CA ASP A 108 -2.14 4.44 -18.06
C ASP A 108 -1.06 5.31 -17.37
N MET A 109 -0.26 6.03 -18.16
CA MET A 109 0.76 6.92 -17.64
C MET A 109 0.99 8.11 -18.58
N VAL A 110 1.62 9.14 -18.05
CA VAL A 110 2.12 10.27 -18.84
C VAL A 110 3.61 10.43 -18.60
N SER A 111 4.35 10.89 -19.62
CA SER A 111 5.76 11.23 -19.48
C SER A 111 5.94 12.45 -18.57
N SER A 112 6.97 12.44 -17.73
CA SER A 112 7.34 13.56 -16.86
C SER A 112 8.77 14.06 -17.19
N PRO A 113 9.04 15.38 -17.08
CA PRO A 113 10.41 15.89 -17.10
C PRO A 113 11.17 15.61 -15.80
N ASN A 114 10.48 15.25 -14.71
CA ASN A 114 11.05 14.96 -13.41
C ASN A 114 11.42 13.49 -13.30
N TRP A 115 12.42 13.14 -12.49
CA TRP A 115 12.68 11.74 -12.18
C TRP A 115 11.47 11.10 -11.47
N PRO A 116 11.03 9.87 -11.80
CA PRO A 116 11.66 8.87 -12.67
C PRO A 116 11.10 8.86 -14.11
N LEU A 117 10.78 10.04 -14.65
CA LEU A 117 10.32 10.31 -16.02
C LEU A 117 8.88 9.87 -16.33
N VAL A 118 8.13 9.47 -15.29
CA VAL A 118 6.75 9.02 -15.44
C VAL A 118 5.88 9.55 -14.31
N ALA A 119 4.66 9.96 -14.65
CA ALA A 119 3.64 10.48 -13.75
C ALA A 119 2.31 9.73 -13.96
N PRO A 120 1.40 9.76 -12.96
CA PRO A 120 0.12 9.06 -13.03
C PRO A 120 -0.75 9.59 -14.18
N GLY A 121 -1.32 8.65 -14.94
CA GLY A 121 -2.32 8.91 -15.97
C GLY A 121 -3.68 9.28 -15.37
N THR A 122 -4.77 8.87 -16.02
CA THR A 122 -6.15 9.16 -15.57
C THR A 122 -6.98 7.90 -15.31
N GLN A 123 -6.48 6.72 -15.66
CA GLN A 123 -7.21 5.46 -15.60
C GLN A 123 -6.41 4.34 -14.94
N GLY A 124 -7.11 3.42 -14.31
CA GLY A 124 -6.52 2.21 -13.74
C GLY A 124 -6.21 2.27 -12.24
N VAL A 125 -5.90 1.10 -11.69
CA VAL A 125 -5.89 0.86 -10.25
C VAL A 125 -4.76 1.61 -9.55
N ASN A 126 -3.54 1.56 -10.07
CA ASN A 126 -2.43 2.27 -9.43
C ASN A 126 -2.58 3.78 -9.54
N ASN A 127 -3.19 4.28 -10.63
CA ASN A 127 -3.49 5.71 -10.75
C ASN A 127 -4.51 6.15 -9.70
N ALA A 128 -5.55 5.34 -9.43
CA ALA A 128 -6.49 5.63 -8.35
C ALA A 128 -5.83 5.66 -6.96
N LEU A 129 -4.69 5.00 -6.78
CA LEU A 129 -3.89 5.01 -5.56
C LEU A 129 -2.82 6.12 -5.54
N ALA A 130 -2.60 6.86 -6.63
CA ALA A 130 -1.59 7.90 -6.68
C ALA A 130 -2.01 9.12 -5.82
N PRO A 131 -1.06 9.87 -5.23
CA PRO A 131 -1.33 11.10 -4.47
C PRO A 131 -2.15 12.15 -5.24
N LYS A 132 -2.14 12.09 -6.58
CA LYS A 132 -2.97 12.92 -7.45
C LYS A 132 -4.47 12.71 -7.25
N TYR A 133 -4.88 11.51 -6.86
CA TYR A 133 -6.29 11.08 -6.77
C TYR A 133 -6.70 10.61 -5.38
N LEU A 134 -5.77 10.07 -4.59
CA LEU A 134 -6.02 9.59 -3.24
C LEU A 134 -5.48 10.57 -2.21
N HIS A 135 -6.39 11.14 -1.42
CA HIS A 135 -6.05 11.95 -0.26
C HIS A 135 -7.11 11.76 0.83
N GLN A 136 -6.71 11.18 1.96
CA GLN A 136 -7.60 10.75 3.04
C GLN A 136 -7.24 11.42 4.38
N ALA A 137 -6.47 12.51 4.36
CA ALA A 137 -6.07 13.22 5.59
C ALA A 137 -7.26 13.81 6.35
N ASP A 138 -8.33 14.17 5.64
CA ASP A 138 -9.60 14.68 6.20
C ASP A 138 -10.22 13.70 7.23
N PHE A 139 -9.79 12.43 7.22
CA PHE A 139 -10.13 11.48 8.27
C PHE A 139 -9.77 11.99 9.68
N ALA A 140 -8.68 12.74 9.81
CA ALA A 140 -8.25 13.29 11.09
C ALA A 140 -9.20 14.34 11.66
N ASP A 141 -9.93 15.06 10.80
CA ASP A 141 -10.80 16.18 11.19
C ASP A 141 -12.29 15.81 11.15
N MET A 142 -12.60 14.51 11.16
CA MET A 142 -13.97 14.02 11.13
C MET A 142 -14.81 14.52 12.32
N SER A 143 -16.05 14.93 12.02
CA SER A 143 -17.01 15.39 13.03
C SER A 143 -17.55 14.26 13.92
N THR A 144 -17.50 13.01 13.45
CA THR A 144 -17.96 11.83 14.18
C THR A 144 -16.82 10.85 14.33
N GLN A 145 -16.29 10.78 15.54
CA GLN A 145 -15.17 9.95 15.90
C GLN A 145 -15.65 8.52 16.16
N ILE A 146 -14.96 7.57 15.55
CA ILE A 146 -15.11 6.13 15.75
C ILE A 146 -13.79 5.55 16.31
N PRO A 147 -13.84 4.48 17.11
CA PRO A 147 -12.62 3.75 17.46
C PRO A 147 -11.98 3.17 16.19
N VAL A 148 -10.65 3.24 16.12
CA VAL A 148 -9.83 2.68 15.03
C VAL A 148 -8.88 1.61 15.57
N LEU A 149 -8.81 0.46 14.91
CA LEU A 149 -7.77 -0.55 15.10
C LEU A 149 -6.86 -0.57 13.88
N TRP A 150 -5.56 -0.40 14.06
CA TRP A 150 -4.57 -0.50 13.00
C TRP A 150 -3.68 -1.72 13.26
N LEU A 151 -3.82 -2.76 12.42
CA LEU A 151 -3.02 -3.98 12.45
C LEU A 151 -2.03 -3.99 11.30
N HIS A 152 -0.74 -4.24 11.54
CA HIS A 152 0.20 -4.44 10.43
C HIS A 152 1.40 -5.31 10.84
N GLY A 153 2.03 -5.94 9.83
CA GLY A 153 3.25 -6.68 10.04
C GLY A 153 4.46 -5.77 10.31
N ALA A 154 5.38 -6.24 11.14
CA ALA A 154 6.68 -5.61 11.36
C ALA A 154 7.56 -5.69 10.10
N ASP A 155 7.42 -6.75 9.31
CA ASP A 155 8.26 -7.12 8.16
C ASP A 155 7.55 -6.87 6.82
N ASP A 156 6.52 -6.01 6.80
CA ASP A 156 5.81 -5.60 5.59
C ASP A 156 6.77 -4.88 4.61
N GLN A 157 6.94 -5.47 3.42
CA GLN A 157 7.79 -4.93 2.36
C GLN A 157 7.02 -4.11 1.31
N ILE A 158 5.69 -4.16 1.31
CA ILE A 158 4.83 -3.46 0.35
C ILE A 158 4.45 -2.09 0.92
N VAL A 159 3.96 -2.06 2.15
CA VAL A 159 3.62 -0.81 2.86
C VAL A 159 4.57 -0.62 4.03
N SER A 160 5.63 0.14 3.79
CA SER A 160 6.60 0.52 4.81
C SER A 160 7.33 1.80 4.41
N ASP A 161 8.04 2.39 5.37
CA ASP A 161 8.89 3.57 5.14
C ASP A 161 10.15 3.22 4.31
N THR A 162 10.34 1.92 4.01
CA THR A 162 11.40 1.35 3.18
C THR A 162 10.80 0.36 2.17
N SER A 163 9.65 0.70 1.58
CA SER A 163 8.94 -0.18 0.65
C SER A 163 9.80 -0.51 -0.56
N VAL A 164 9.95 -1.80 -0.87
CA VAL A 164 10.64 -2.26 -2.09
C VAL A 164 9.79 -2.09 -3.36
N PHE A 165 8.62 -1.47 -3.23
CA PHE A 165 7.73 -1.07 -4.33
C PHE A 165 7.67 0.46 -4.49
N ASP A 166 8.31 1.22 -3.60
CA ASP A 166 8.49 2.67 -3.75
C ASP A 166 9.74 2.96 -4.59
N LEU A 167 9.57 3.75 -5.66
CA LEU A 167 10.70 4.11 -6.52
C LEU A 167 11.75 4.93 -5.74
N GLY A 168 11.34 5.78 -4.80
CA GLY A 168 12.26 6.57 -3.98
C GLY A 168 13.23 5.68 -3.19
N PHE A 169 12.70 4.68 -2.48
CA PHE A 169 13.51 3.69 -1.78
C PHE A 169 14.38 2.85 -2.73
N LEU A 170 13.82 2.37 -3.84
CA LEU A 170 14.57 1.62 -4.85
C LEU A 170 15.73 2.44 -5.46
N GLY A 171 15.54 3.73 -5.67
CA GLY A 171 16.58 4.67 -6.08
C GLY A 171 17.67 4.81 -5.02
N GLN A 172 17.28 4.95 -3.74
CA GLN A 172 18.19 5.08 -2.60
C GLN A 172 19.12 3.87 -2.42
N ILE A 173 18.63 2.66 -2.70
CA ILE A 173 19.44 1.43 -2.64
C ILE A 173 20.16 1.10 -3.97
N GLY A 174 20.05 1.98 -4.98
CA GLY A 174 20.71 1.83 -6.28
C GLY A 174 20.06 0.81 -7.23
N ALA A 175 18.83 0.38 -6.97
CA ALA A 175 18.10 -0.54 -7.84
C ALA A 175 17.52 0.15 -9.08
N ILE A 176 17.33 1.48 -9.04
CA ILE A 176 16.84 2.28 -10.17
C ILE A 176 17.86 3.38 -10.53
N PRO A 177 18.24 3.53 -11.80
CA PRO A 177 19.22 4.53 -12.22
C PRO A 177 18.69 5.97 -12.14
N GLY A 178 19.62 6.93 -12.10
CA GLY A 178 19.31 8.35 -12.23
C GLY A 178 18.63 9.00 -11.01
N TRP A 179 18.58 8.32 -9.86
CA TRP A 179 18.01 8.84 -8.63
C TRP A 179 18.74 10.13 -8.18
N PRO A 180 18.03 11.25 -7.94
CA PRO A 180 18.64 12.56 -7.69
C PRO A 180 19.15 12.76 -6.25
N GLY A 181 19.00 11.76 -5.37
CA GLY A 181 19.35 11.84 -3.95
C GLY A 181 18.15 12.11 -3.05
N ALA A 182 18.30 11.78 -1.76
CA ALA A 182 17.23 11.80 -0.78
C ALA A 182 16.68 13.21 -0.48
N ASP A 183 17.50 14.25 -0.67
CA ASP A 183 17.06 15.64 -0.48
C ASP A 183 16.05 16.08 -1.57
N ILE A 184 16.07 15.42 -2.73
CA ILE A 184 15.21 15.74 -3.88
C ILE A 184 14.06 14.74 -4.00
N TYR A 185 14.35 13.44 -3.90
CA TYR A 185 13.36 12.37 -3.99
C TYR A 185 13.62 11.30 -2.93
N PRO A 186 13.21 11.50 -1.66
CA PRO A 186 13.38 10.49 -0.63
C PRO A 186 12.44 9.29 -0.85
N ALA A 187 12.68 8.22 -0.09
CA ALA A 187 11.69 7.15 0.07
C ALA A 187 10.39 7.68 0.69
N GLN A 188 9.24 7.16 0.24
CA GLN A 188 7.96 7.51 0.84
C GLN A 188 7.83 6.94 2.27
N PRO A 189 7.55 7.76 3.29
CA PRO A 189 7.41 7.27 4.66
C PRO A 189 5.96 6.82 4.95
N MET A 190 5.51 5.73 4.31
CA MET A 190 4.10 5.28 4.30
C MET A 190 3.50 4.99 5.68
N LYS A 191 4.20 4.26 6.56
CA LYS A 191 3.72 3.96 7.92
C LYS A 191 3.75 5.20 8.79
N THR A 192 4.77 6.04 8.62
CA THR A 192 4.83 7.35 9.28
C THR A 192 3.66 8.24 8.86
N GLN A 193 3.26 8.22 7.59
CA GLN A 193 2.09 8.95 7.08
C GLN A 193 0.77 8.46 7.68
N VAL A 194 0.55 7.13 7.75
CA VAL A 194 -0.62 6.54 8.45
C VAL A 194 -0.66 7.01 9.90
N ARG A 195 0.46 6.87 10.62
CA ARG A 195 0.56 7.27 12.03
C ARG A 195 0.32 8.75 12.23
N THR A 196 0.82 9.61 11.32
CA THR A 196 0.62 11.06 11.38
C THR A 196 -0.87 11.43 11.34
N VAL A 197 -1.63 10.82 10.42
CA VAL A 197 -3.08 11.06 10.33
C VAL A 197 -3.82 10.53 11.56
N LEU A 198 -3.47 9.33 12.05
CA LEU A 198 -4.09 8.75 13.24
C LEU A 198 -3.74 9.50 14.54
N GLU A 199 -2.55 10.08 14.62
CA GLU A 199 -2.14 10.95 15.71
C GLU A 199 -2.89 12.27 15.72
N GLN A 200 -3.08 12.90 14.55
CA GLN A 200 -3.92 14.08 14.44
C GLN A 200 -5.38 13.75 14.77
N TYR A 201 -5.88 12.61 14.29
CA TYR A 201 -7.21 12.10 14.64
C TYR A 201 -7.38 11.95 16.15
N ARG A 202 -6.38 11.40 16.85
CA ARG A 202 -6.35 11.28 18.31
C ARG A 202 -6.33 12.64 19.00
N ALA A 203 -5.52 13.59 18.50
CA ALA A 203 -5.47 14.96 19.00
C ALA A 203 -6.82 15.69 18.85
N ASN A 204 -7.60 15.34 17.83
CA ASN A 204 -8.96 15.84 17.57
C ASN A 204 -10.07 15.07 18.31
N GLY A 205 -9.72 14.28 19.33
CA GLY A 205 -10.66 13.56 20.20
C GLY A 205 -11.04 12.16 19.72
N GLY A 206 -10.47 11.68 18.60
CA GLY A 206 -10.57 10.30 18.17
C GLY A 206 -9.77 9.34 19.04
N SER A 207 -9.93 8.04 18.79
CA SER A 207 -9.09 7.01 19.42
C SER A 207 -8.64 5.99 18.39
N TYR A 208 -7.38 5.57 18.49
CA TYR A 208 -6.85 4.47 17.70
C TYR A 208 -5.94 3.57 18.55
N GLN A 209 -5.90 2.30 18.19
CA GLN A 209 -4.98 1.30 18.73
C GLN A 209 -4.11 0.79 17.58
N GLU A 210 -2.80 0.98 17.66
CA GLU A 210 -1.83 0.36 16.75
C GLU A 210 -1.35 -0.98 17.32
N VAL A 211 -1.34 -2.01 16.49
CA VAL A 211 -0.79 -3.33 16.80
C VAL A 211 0.18 -3.73 15.71
N VAL A 212 1.45 -3.84 16.10
CA VAL A 212 2.53 -4.33 15.24
C VAL A 212 2.72 -5.82 15.50
N LEU A 213 2.47 -6.64 14.48
CA LEU A 213 2.64 -8.08 14.57
C LEU A 213 4.09 -8.44 14.23
N SER A 214 4.81 -9.02 15.19
CA SER A 214 6.17 -9.52 14.97
C SER A 214 6.17 -10.71 14.01
N ASP A 215 7.22 -10.84 13.19
CA ASP A 215 7.38 -11.97 12.28
C ASP A 215 6.18 -12.10 11.31
N CYS A 216 5.78 -10.98 10.72
CA CYS A 216 4.61 -10.86 9.85
C CYS A 216 4.85 -9.85 8.73
N GLY A 217 4.49 -10.20 7.51
CA GLY A 217 4.56 -9.35 6.32
C GLY A 217 3.29 -8.54 6.08
N HIS A 218 2.94 -8.38 4.80
CA HIS A 218 1.82 -7.53 4.37
C HIS A 218 0.44 -8.13 4.62
N SER A 219 0.34 -9.44 4.89
CA SER A 219 -0.95 -10.12 5.04
C SER A 219 -1.21 -10.67 6.45
N PRO A 220 -1.33 -9.82 7.50
CA PRO A 220 -1.64 -10.22 8.87
C PRO A 220 -2.69 -11.32 9.05
N HIS A 221 -3.86 -11.15 8.42
CA HIS A 221 -4.96 -12.12 8.50
C HIS A 221 -4.65 -13.54 7.99
N ILE A 222 -3.62 -13.69 7.15
CA ILE A 222 -3.18 -14.98 6.62
C ILE A 222 -2.03 -15.53 7.48
N GLU A 223 -1.08 -14.67 7.84
CA GLU A 223 0.16 -15.08 8.51
C GLU A 223 -0.02 -15.31 10.02
N LYS A 224 -0.91 -14.55 10.66
CA LYS A 224 -1.19 -14.56 12.11
C LYS A 224 -2.69 -14.67 12.36
N GLN A 225 -3.36 -15.57 11.66
CA GLN A 225 -4.83 -15.68 11.58
C GLN A 225 -5.51 -15.67 12.97
N ASP A 226 -5.09 -16.52 13.91
CA ASP A 226 -5.73 -16.63 15.23
C ASP A 226 -5.56 -15.35 16.08
N GLU A 227 -4.39 -14.73 15.99
CA GLU A 227 -4.10 -13.46 16.68
C GLU A 227 -4.92 -12.32 16.09
N VAL A 228 -4.95 -12.18 14.76
CA VAL A 228 -5.74 -11.16 14.06
C VAL A 228 -7.23 -11.34 14.32
N LEU A 229 -7.75 -12.58 14.29
CA LEU A 229 -9.14 -12.86 14.59
C LEU A 229 -9.48 -12.41 16.01
N THR A 230 -8.65 -12.79 16.98
CA THR A 230 -8.82 -12.41 18.39
C THR A 230 -8.79 -10.89 18.58
N LEU A 231 -7.82 -10.20 17.98
CA LEU A 231 -7.71 -8.75 18.03
C LEU A 231 -8.94 -8.06 17.41
N PHE A 232 -9.39 -8.56 16.27
CA PHE A 232 -10.55 -8.03 15.55
C PHE A 232 -11.85 -8.21 16.34
N THR A 233 -12.17 -9.43 16.79
CA THR A 233 -13.42 -9.70 17.54
C THR A 233 -13.46 -8.93 18.85
N ASN A 234 -12.35 -8.94 19.61
CA ASN A 234 -12.23 -8.17 20.84
C ASN A 234 -12.34 -6.66 20.63
N PHE A 235 -12.13 -6.16 19.41
CA PHE A 235 -12.26 -4.74 19.09
C PHE A 235 -13.68 -4.37 18.69
N ILE A 236 -14.35 -5.18 17.86
CA ILE A 236 -15.72 -4.90 17.40
C ILE A 236 -16.79 -5.20 18.45
N ASP A 237 -16.51 -6.07 19.42
CA ASP A 237 -17.43 -6.43 20.51
C ASP A 237 -17.40 -5.44 21.68
N ARG A 238 -16.52 -4.42 21.63
CA ARG A 238 -16.44 -3.34 22.64
C ARG A 238 -17.59 -2.35 22.56
#